data_AF-A0A7S3C192-F1
#
_entry.id   AF-A0A7S3C192-F1
#
_cell.length_a   1.000
_cell.length_b   1.000
_cell.length_c   1.000
_cell.angle_alpha   90.00
_cell.angle_beta   90.00
_cell.angle_gamma   90.00
#
_symmetry.space_group_name_H-M   'P 1'
#
loop_
_entity.id
_entity.type
_entity.pdbx_description
1 polymer ?
#
loop_
_entity_poly.entity_id
_entity_poly.type
_entity_poly.pdbx_seq_one_letter_code
_entity_poly.pdbx_strand_id
1 'polypeptide(L)'
;SPQLAPASIPKCYLKSAIHFVPYDASNARCDFDGTPGDCPYNFYRTSGDINARWGSMLANLETTNRFRGAFPISAADPPLSRPGTWAYPDMLEVGRLANATEDRSHFGAWAISSSPLILGFDMADNRTMGRVWPIITNREVIQVNQAWAGHPGAEIHSEITYKAWAKPLGSHPLGSHSAGSHSAGSHSG
;
A
#
# COMPACT_ATOMS: atom_id res chain seq x y z
N SER A 1 40.78 14.11 26.78
CA SER A 1 40.23 13.43 25.61
C SER A 1 38.94 12.72 25.99
N PRO A 2 37.77 13.08 25.46
CA PRO A 2 36.61 12.23 25.63
C PRO A 2 36.73 11.06 24.65
N GLN A 3 36.73 9.84 25.19
CA GLN A 3 36.60 8.62 24.40
C GLN A 3 35.23 8.61 23.74
N LEU A 4 35.21 8.67 22.41
CA LEU A 4 34.03 8.32 21.61
C LEU A 4 33.68 6.85 21.90
N ALA A 5 32.51 6.60 22.47
CA ALA A 5 31.93 5.27 22.49
C ALA A 5 31.84 4.75 21.04
N PRO A 6 32.09 3.45 20.79
CA PRO A 6 31.95 2.91 19.45
C PRO A 6 30.50 3.05 19.03
N ALA A 7 30.25 3.85 17.99
CA ALA A 7 28.96 3.89 17.32
C ALA A 7 28.62 2.46 16.88
N SER A 8 27.69 1.81 17.56
CA SER A 8 27.11 0.56 17.11
C SER A 8 26.25 0.89 15.90
N ILE A 9 26.87 0.86 14.73
CA ILE A 9 26.17 0.84 13.44
C ILE A 9 25.19 -0.34 13.50
N PRO A 10 23.86 -0.14 13.45
CA PRO A 10 22.94 -1.26 13.32
C PRO A 10 23.20 -1.89 11.96
N LYS A 11 23.65 -3.13 12.00
CA LYS A 11 24.04 -3.88 10.81
C LYS A 11 22.77 -4.44 10.17
N CYS A 12 22.34 -3.86 9.05
CA CYS A 12 21.41 -4.52 8.16
C CYS A 12 22.08 -5.79 7.60
N TYR A 13 21.61 -6.98 7.97
CA TYR A 13 22.07 -8.24 7.40
C TYR A 13 20.97 -8.90 6.56
N LEU A 14 21.33 -9.27 5.33
CA LEU A 14 20.57 -10.09 4.39
C LEU A 14 20.84 -11.58 4.63
N LYS A 15 19.87 -12.46 4.36
CA LYS A 15 20.13 -13.89 4.18
C LYS A 15 20.09 -14.22 2.68
N SER A 16 21.19 -14.79 2.18
CA SER A 16 21.42 -15.27 0.79
C SER A 16 20.33 -16.26 0.32
N ALA A 17 19.98 -16.45 -0.95
CA ALA A 17 20.80 -16.39 -2.17
C ALA A 17 19.96 -16.25 -3.46
N ILE A 18 20.67 -15.95 -4.55
CA ILE A 18 20.33 -15.98 -5.99
C ILE A 18 19.78 -14.67 -6.58
N HIS A 19 20.74 -13.95 -7.19
CA HIS A 19 20.68 -12.76 -8.04
C HIS A 19 20.29 -11.40 -7.42
N PHE A 20 21.27 -10.50 -7.50
CA PHE A 20 21.21 -9.09 -7.12
C PHE A 20 20.09 -8.34 -7.88
N VAL A 21 19.05 -7.97 -7.14
CA VAL A 21 18.25 -6.77 -7.42
C VAL A 21 18.45 -5.82 -6.24
N PRO A 22 18.89 -4.57 -6.44
CA PRO A 22 19.26 -3.67 -5.34
C PRO A 22 18.09 -3.17 -4.46
N TYR A 23 16.88 -3.73 -4.59
CA TYR A 23 15.67 -3.27 -3.88
C TYR A 23 14.79 -4.39 -3.33
N ASP A 24 15.31 -5.61 -3.15
CA ASP A 24 14.51 -6.67 -2.54
C ASP A 24 14.44 -6.51 -1.01
N ALA A 25 13.27 -6.06 -0.54
CA ALA A 25 12.94 -5.85 0.86
C ALA A 25 12.29 -7.07 1.53
N SER A 26 12.36 -8.26 0.92
CA SER A 26 11.75 -9.54 1.34
C SER A 26 11.97 -9.93 2.81
N ASN A 27 12.96 -9.36 3.50
CA ASN A 27 13.27 -9.69 4.90
C ASN A 27 13.74 -8.49 5.74
N ALA A 28 13.22 -7.28 5.50
CA ALA A 28 13.59 -6.10 6.28
C ALA A 28 13.10 -6.22 7.74
N ARG A 29 13.98 -6.65 8.65
CA ARG A 29 13.84 -6.35 10.08
C ARG A 29 14.24 -4.88 10.25
N CYS A 30 13.25 -4.00 10.21
CA CYS A 30 13.41 -2.67 10.75
C CYS A 30 13.57 -2.89 12.27
N ASP A 31 14.78 -2.75 12.79
CA ASP A 31 14.98 -2.72 14.23
C ASP A 31 14.36 -1.39 14.70
N PHE A 32 13.07 -1.43 15.02
CA PHE A 32 12.31 -0.29 15.50
C PHE A 32 12.89 0.16 16.85
N ASP A 33 13.91 1.00 16.83
CA ASP A 33 14.33 1.77 18.01
C ASP A 33 13.28 2.83 18.40
N GLY A 34 12.14 2.86 17.68
CA GLY A 34 11.04 3.79 17.88
C GLY A 34 11.29 5.14 17.22
N THR A 35 12.43 5.34 16.56
CA THR A 35 12.69 6.57 15.82
C THR A 35 12.25 6.40 14.37
N PRO A 36 11.46 7.34 13.82
CA PRO A 36 10.97 7.19 12.46
C PRO A 36 12.03 7.41 11.36
N GLY A 37 13.31 7.51 11.70
CA GLY A 37 14.39 7.87 10.77
C GLY A 37 15.02 6.71 10.00
N ASP A 38 14.83 5.47 10.44
CA ASP A 38 15.79 4.40 10.14
C ASP A 38 15.34 3.36 9.08
N CYS A 39 14.40 3.73 8.20
CA CYS A 39 14.10 2.92 7.01
C CYS A 39 14.83 3.49 5.78
N PRO A 40 16.02 3.00 5.40
CA PRO A 40 16.75 3.49 4.23
C PRO A 40 16.12 3.09 2.88
N TYR A 41 14.96 2.42 2.90
CA TYR A 41 14.30 1.86 1.73
C TYR A 41 12.97 2.58 1.44
N ASN A 42 12.65 2.74 0.15
CA ASN A 42 11.40 3.37 -0.30
C ASN A 42 10.14 2.56 0.07
N PHE A 43 10.30 1.26 0.33
CA PHE A 43 9.28 0.37 0.87
C PHE A 43 9.95 -0.82 1.56
N TYR A 44 9.23 -1.49 2.44
CA TYR A 44 9.72 -2.65 3.19
C TYR A 44 8.65 -3.72 3.33
N ARG A 45 9.04 -5.01 3.26
CA ARG A 45 8.07 -6.08 3.39
C ARG A 45 7.60 -6.21 4.84
N THR A 46 6.30 -6.38 5.02
CA THR A 46 5.68 -6.55 6.35
C THR A 46 5.23 -7.98 6.62
N SER A 47 5.24 -8.83 5.58
CA SER A 47 4.78 -10.22 5.62
C SER A 47 5.72 -11.15 4.85
N GLY A 48 5.53 -12.46 5.06
CA GLY A 48 6.02 -13.49 4.15
C GLY A 48 5.34 -13.41 2.79
N ASP A 49 5.73 -14.32 1.89
CA ASP A 49 5.24 -14.30 0.51
C ASP A 49 3.73 -14.52 0.45
N ILE A 50 3.07 -13.69 -0.36
CA ILE A 50 1.65 -13.86 -0.63
C ILE A 50 1.42 -15.09 -1.53
N ASN A 51 0.28 -15.74 -1.35
CA ASN A 51 -0.24 -16.68 -2.33
C ASN A 51 -1.70 -16.33 -2.66
N ALA A 52 -2.17 -16.82 -3.80
CA ALA A 52 -3.50 -16.54 -4.34
C ALA A 52 -4.64 -17.27 -3.59
N ARG A 53 -4.70 -17.11 -2.27
CA ARG A 53 -5.78 -17.57 -1.40
C ARG A 53 -6.24 -16.39 -0.53
N TRP A 54 -7.55 -16.23 -0.38
CA TRP A 54 -8.15 -15.15 0.41
C TRP A 54 -7.54 -15.01 1.81
N GLY A 55 -7.32 -16.14 2.50
CA GLY A 55 -6.69 -16.14 3.83
C GLY A 55 -5.25 -15.62 3.84
N SER A 56 -4.45 -15.92 2.82
CA SER A 56 -3.08 -15.37 2.70
C SER A 56 -3.12 -13.87 2.44
N MET A 57 -4.03 -13.43 1.57
CA MET A 57 -4.20 -12.01 1.25
C MET A 57 -4.55 -11.21 2.51
N LEU A 58 -5.54 -11.66 3.29
CA LEU A 58 -5.93 -10.99 4.53
C LEU A 58 -4.81 -11.00 5.58
N ALA A 59 -4.14 -12.14 5.79
CA ALA A 59 -3.06 -12.26 6.75
C ALA A 59 -1.89 -11.32 6.41
N ASN A 60 -1.54 -11.20 5.13
CA ASN A 60 -0.51 -10.29 4.67
C ASN A 60 -0.93 -8.83 4.88
N LEU A 61 -2.14 -8.44 4.47
CA LEU A 61 -2.66 -7.09 4.63
C LEU A 61 -2.64 -6.64 6.10
N GLU A 62 -3.04 -7.52 7.03
CA GLU A 62 -3.11 -7.21 8.46
C GLU A 62 -1.75 -6.80 9.05
N THR A 63 -0.65 -7.32 8.52
CA THR A 63 0.71 -6.96 8.97
C THR A 63 1.03 -5.47 8.81
N THR A 64 0.35 -4.76 7.90
CA THR A 64 0.53 -3.32 7.69
C THR A 64 0.06 -2.48 8.88
N ASN A 65 -0.90 -2.98 9.68
CA ASN A 65 -1.46 -2.27 10.83
C ASN A 65 -0.41 -1.92 11.90
N ARG A 66 0.69 -2.69 12.00
CA ARG A 66 1.78 -2.42 12.94
C ARG A 66 2.52 -1.10 12.64
N PHE A 67 2.42 -0.60 11.41
CA PHE A 67 3.22 0.52 10.90
C PHE A 67 2.41 1.79 10.66
N ARG A 68 1.13 1.78 11.03
CA ARG A 68 0.18 2.84 10.69
C ARG A 68 0.32 4.10 11.54
N GLY A 69 0.86 4.00 12.76
CA GLY A 69 0.91 5.09 13.75
C GLY A 69 -0.47 5.57 14.21
N ALA A 70 -0.51 6.66 14.97
CA ALA A 70 -1.75 7.26 15.46
C ALA A 70 -2.49 8.06 14.36
N PHE A 71 -3.81 8.17 14.52
CA PHE A 71 -4.64 9.08 13.72
C PHE A 71 -5.55 9.92 14.65
N PRO A 72 -5.54 11.27 14.56
CA PRO A 72 -4.62 12.10 13.77
C PRO A 72 -3.14 11.87 14.12
N ILE A 73 -2.24 12.18 13.18
CA ILE A 73 -0.79 11.98 13.36
C ILE A 73 -0.29 12.65 14.64
N SER A 74 0.54 11.96 15.41
CA SER A 74 1.14 12.49 16.64
C SER A 74 2.65 12.27 16.65
N ALA A 75 3.39 13.15 17.33
CA ALA A 75 4.83 12.98 17.50
C ALA A 75 5.19 11.79 18.42
N ALA A 76 4.26 11.39 19.30
CA ALA A 76 4.45 10.26 20.21
C ALA A 76 4.26 8.89 19.54
N ASP A 77 3.47 8.85 18.47
CA ASP A 77 3.20 7.65 17.66
C ASP A 77 3.07 8.02 16.17
N PRO A 78 4.18 8.36 15.51
CA PRO A 78 4.19 8.71 14.10
C PRO A 78 4.08 7.46 13.20
N PRO A 79 3.44 7.56 12.02
CA PRO A 79 3.40 6.47 11.06
C PRO A 79 4.81 6.11 10.57
N LEU A 80 5.09 4.81 10.52
CA LEU A 80 6.29 4.27 9.89
C LEU A 80 6.07 4.00 8.39
N SER A 81 4.83 3.72 7.99
CA SER A 81 4.43 3.68 6.58
C SER A 81 3.90 5.06 6.14
N ARG A 82 4.65 5.76 5.29
CA ARG A 82 4.42 7.17 4.91
C ARG A 82 5.19 7.56 3.64
N PRO A 83 5.03 8.78 3.10
CA PRO A 83 5.79 9.22 1.93
C PRO A 83 7.30 9.02 2.12
N GLY A 84 7.91 8.30 1.16
CA GLY A 84 9.32 7.93 1.17
C GLY A 84 9.63 6.56 1.79
N THR A 85 8.68 5.89 2.45
CA THR A 85 8.86 4.54 3.01
C THR A 85 7.51 3.85 3.25
N TRP A 86 7.18 2.83 2.48
CA TRP A 86 5.85 2.20 2.51
C TRP A 86 5.86 0.76 3.03
N ALA A 87 4.91 0.42 3.89
CA ALA A 87 4.62 -0.95 4.28
C ALA A 87 4.10 -1.74 3.06
N TYR A 88 4.80 -2.82 2.72
CA TYR A 88 4.52 -3.65 1.56
C TYR A 88 4.17 -5.09 1.97
N PRO A 89 2.88 -5.47 1.98
CA PRO A 89 2.43 -6.82 2.32
C PRO A 89 2.55 -7.82 1.15
N ASP A 90 3.52 -7.57 0.25
CA ASP A 90 3.81 -8.30 -0.98
C ASP A 90 2.91 -7.97 -2.19
N MET A 91 3.20 -8.60 -3.33
CA MET A 91 2.65 -8.29 -4.65
C MET A 91 1.14 -8.51 -4.77
N LEU A 92 0.55 -7.97 -5.83
CA LEU A 92 -0.84 -8.18 -6.20
C LEU A 92 -1.03 -9.55 -6.85
N GLU A 93 -1.87 -10.38 -6.24
CA GLU A 93 -2.40 -11.65 -6.76
C GLU A 93 -3.68 -11.45 -7.60
N VAL A 94 -3.95 -10.22 -8.04
CA VAL A 94 -5.07 -9.88 -8.92
C VAL A 94 -4.97 -10.69 -10.20
N GLY A 95 -6.04 -11.42 -10.53
CA GLY A 95 -6.05 -12.35 -11.65
C GLY A 95 -5.67 -13.78 -11.27
N ARG A 96 -5.29 -14.04 -10.03
CA ARG A 96 -4.97 -15.39 -9.55
C ARG A 96 -5.90 -15.85 -8.42
N LEU A 97 -6.71 -14.95 -7.87
CA LEU A 97 -7.72 -15.24 -6.84
C LEU A 97 -8.95 -15.97 -7.39
N ALA A 98 -9.84 -16.42 -6.51
CA ALA A 98 -10.92 -17.33 -6.87
C ALA A 98 -11.96 -16.69 -7.81
N ASN A 99 -12.18 -15.38 -7.70
CA ASN A 99 -13.17 -14.64 -8.48
C ASN A 99 -12.87 -13.14 -8.54
N ALA A 100 -13.60 -12.43 -9.41
CA ALA A 100 -13.44 -10.99 -9.62
C ALA A 100 -13.76 -10.14 -8.38
N THR A 101 -14.59 -10.64 -7.45
CA THR A 101 -14.88 -9.94 -6.20
C THR A 101 -13.65 -9.95 -5.29
N GLU A 102 -12.97 -11.09 -5.16
CA GLU A 102 -11.71 -11.17 -4.42
C GLU A 102 -10.62 -10.31 -5.07
N ASP A 103 -10.51 -10.32 -6.40
CA ASP A 103 -9.57 -9.47 -7.15
C ASP A 103 -9.78 -7.98 -6.87
N ARG A 104 -11.04 -7.51 -6.90
CA ARG A 104 -11.40 -6.11 -6.60
C ARG A 104 -11.12 -5.75 -5.14
N SER A 105 -11.48 -6.63 -4.21
CA SER A 105 -11.24 -6.42 -2.79
C SER A 105 -9.75 -6.37 -2.47
N HIS A 106 -8.94 -7.24 -3.08
CA HIS A 106 -7.49 -7.25 -2.90
C HIS A 106 -6.84 -5.97 -3.44
N PHE A 107 -7.18 -5.55 -4.65
CA PHE A 107 -6.67 -4.29 -5.22
C PHE A 107 -7.07 -3.07 -4.39
N GLY A 108 -8.34 -3.02 -3.98
CA GLY A 108 -8.87 -1.94 -3.14
C GLY A 108 -8.21 -1.90 -1.77
N ALA A 109 -7.96 -3.05 -1.15
CA ALA A 109 -7.31 -3.13 0.15
C ALA A 109 -5.86 -2.63 0.12
N TRP A 110 -5.07 -3.03 -0.90
CA TRP A 110 -3.71 -2.52 -1.10
C TRP A 110 -3.70 -1.01 -1.37
N ALA A 111 -4.72 -0.51 -2.08
CA ALA A 111 -4.88 0.93 -2.28
C ALA A 111 -5.17 1.66 -0.96
N ILE A 112 -6.08 1.14 -0.14
CA ILE A 112 -6.43 1.71 1.15
C ILE A 112 -5.25 1.67 2.13
N SER A 113 -4.41 0.62 2.13
CA SER A 113 -3.23 0.54 3.02
C SER A 113 -2.02 1.35 2.51
N SER A 114 -2.16 2.08 1.40
CA SER A 114 -1.07 2.80 0.73
C SER A 114 0.11 1.90 0.36
N SER A 115 -0.15 0.62 0.14
CA SER A 115 0.89 -0.33 -0.23
C SER A 115 1.31 -0.14 -1.68
N PRO A 116 2.58 -0.45 -2.04
CA PRO A 116 2.99 -0.53 -3.44
C PRO A 116 2.07 -1.45 -4.26
N LEU A 117 1.60 -0.97 -5.42
CA LEU A 117 0.73 -1.71 -6.33
C LEU A 117 1.56 -2.45 -7.40
N ILE A 118 2.24 -3.50 -6.99
CA ILE A 118 3.12 -4.30 -7.87
C ILE A 118 2.34 -5.50 -8.41
N LEU A 119 2.24 -5.64 -9.74
CA LEU A 119 1.51 -6.74 -10.37
C LEU A 119 2.28 -8.07 -10.26
N GLY A 120 1.61 -9.14 -9.84
CA GLY A 120 2.21 -10.48 -9.63
C GLY A 120 1.79 -11.55 -10.66
N PHE A 121 1.32 -11.14 -11.84
CA PHE A 121 0.90 -12.04 -12.92
C PHE A 121 1.68 -11.78 -14.22
N ASP A 122 1.69 -12.77 -15.13
CA ASP A 122 2.31 -12.62 -16.44
C ASP A 122 1.51 -11.65 -17.32
N MET A 123 2.09 -10.48 -17.59
CA MET A 123 1.48 -9.44 -18.41
C MET A 123 1.34 -9.83 -19.89
N ALA A 124 2.07 -10.85 -20.36
CA ALA A 124 1.96 -11.36 -21.73
C ALA A 124 0.74 -12.29 -21.92
N ASP A 125 0.12 -12.76 -20.83
CA ASP A 125 -1.13 -13.50 -20.91
C ASP A 125 -2.30 -12.55 -21.19
N ASN A 126 -2.65 -12.42 -22.46
CA ASN A 126 -3.77 -11.61 -22.94
C ASN A 126 -5.11 -11.98 -22.29
N ARG A 127 -5.32 -13.24 -21.90
CA ARG A 127 -6.57 -13.68 -21.26
C ARG A 127 -6.65 -13.13 -19.85
N THR A 128 -5.58 -13.26 -19.07
CA THR A 128 -5.53 -12.69 -17.72
C THR A 128 -5.58 -11.17 -17.78
N MET A 129 -4.77 -10.55 -18.64
CA MET A 129 -4.73 -9.11 -18.84
C MET A 129 -6.12 -8.54 -19.15
N GLY A 130 -6.83 -9.11 -20.13
CA GLY A 130 -8.17 -8.63 -20.51
C GLY A 130 -9.19 -8.71 -19.35
N ARG A 131 -9.08 -9.72 -18.49
CA ARG A 131 -9.97 -9.88 -17.33
C ARG A 131 -9.67 -8.88 -16.21
N VAL A 132 -8.39 -8.61 -15.94
CA VAL A 132 -7.98 -7.77 -14.81
C VAL A 132 -7.83 -6.29 -15.14
N TRP A 133 -7.74 -5.94 -16.43
CA TRP A 133 -7.60 -4.56 -16.91
C TRP A 133 -8.52 -3.56 -16.21
N PRO A 134 -9.86 -3.74 -16.16
CA PRO A 134 -10.75 -2.78 -15.51
C PRO A 134 -10.52 -2.63 -13.99
N ILE A 135 -9.84 -3.59 -13.35
CA ILE A 135 -9.48 -3.54 -11.93
C ILE A 135 -8.19 -2.74 -11.77
N ILE A 136 -7.11 -3.17 -12.42
CA ILE A 136 -5.77 -2.62 -12.22
C ILE A 136 -5.60 -1.21 -12.82
N THR A 137 -6.47 -0.81 -13.76
CA THR A 137 -6.45 0.55 -14.34
C THR A 137 -7.52 1.47 -13.75
N ASN A 138 -8.21 1.07 -12.67
CA ASN A 138 -9.22 1.92 -12.05
C ASN A 138 -8.56 3.17 -11.45
N ARG A 139 -8.77 4.32 -12.11
CA ARG A 139 -8.15 5.60 -11.73
C ARG A 139 -8.59 6.10 -10.36
N GLU A 140 -9.83 5.85 -9.95
CA GLU A 140 -10.34 6.29 -8.65
C GLU A 140 -9.64 5.54 -7.52
N VAL A 141 -9.49 4.21 -7.66
CA VAL A 141 -8.78 3.38 -6.67
C VAL A 141 -7.29 3.72 -6.64
N ILE A 142 -6.66 3.97 -7.79
CA ILE A 142 -5.27 4.44 -7.85
C ILE A 142 -5.13 5.80 -7.16
N GLN A 143 -6.06 6.74 -7.34
CA GLN A 143 -6.04 8.01 -6.64
C GLN A 143 -6.13 7.85 -5.12
N VAL A 144 -6.95 6.91 -4.63
CA VAL A 144 -6.97 6.55 -3.20
C VAL A 144 -5.60 6.08 -2.73
N ASN A 145 -4.90 5.23 -3.49
CA ASN A 145 -3.55 4.78 -3.15
C ASN A 145 -2.55 5.94 -3.09
N GLN A 146 -2.58 6.84 -4.08
CA GLN A 146 -1.64 7.96 -4.22
C GLN A 146 -1.91 9.14 -3.27
N ALA A 147 -3.11 9.23 -2.70
CA ALA A 147 -3.44 10.29 -1.74
C ALA A 147 -2.69 10.09 -0.41
N TRP A 148 -2.21 11.18 0.19
CA TRP A 148 -1.65 11.16 1.54
C TRP A 148 -2.30 12.22 2.41
N ALA A 149 -2.84 11.81 3.56
CA ALA A 149 -3.51 12.70 4.51
C ALA A 149 -2.99 12.50 5.94
N GLY A 150 -1.69 12.19 6.08
CA GLY A 150 -1.06 11.97 7.38
C GLY A 150 -1.26 10.57 7.95
N HIS A 151 -1.83 9.62 7.20
CA HIS A 151 -1.99 8.23 7.63
C HIS A 151 -2.05 7.28 6.42
N PRO A 152 -1.43 6.08 6.50
CA PRO A 152 -1.37 5.13 5.38
C PRO A 152 -2.68 4.39 5.14
N GLY A 153 -3.60 4.42 6.11
CA GLY A 153 -4.81 3.59 6.13
C GLY A 153 -4.60 2.36 7.01
N ALA A 154 -5.70 1.80 7.52
CA ALA A 154 -5.65 0.69 8.47
C ALA A 154 -6.99 -0.02 8.56
N GLU A 155 -6.95 -1.19 9.20
CA GLU A 155 -8.15 -1.87 9.66
C GLU A 155 -8.85 -1.00 10.72
N ILE A 156 -10.15 -0.80 10.54
CA ILE A 156 -11.03 -0.05 11.47
C ILE A 156 -12.05 -0.97 12.15
N HIS A 157 -12.23 -2.18 11.63
CA HIS A 157 -13.17 -3.15 12.19
C HIS A 157 -12.77 -4.57 11.76
N SER A 158 -12.91 -5.52 12.67
CA SER A 158 -12.59 -6.93 12.42
C SER A 158 -13.61 -7.83 13.09
N GLU A 159 -14.30 -8.62 12.28
CA GLU A 159 -15.24 -9.66 12.66
C GLU A 159 -14.82 -10.99 12.05
N ILE A 160 -15.47 -12.08 12.46
CA ILE A 160 -15.21 -13.41 11.91
C ILE A 160 -15.53 -13.46 10.41
N THR A 161 -16.57 -12.74 9.97
CA THR A 161 -17.10 -12.82 8.60
C THR A 161 -16.58 -11.72 7.67
N TYR A 162 -16.17 -10.59 8.22
CA TYR A 162 -15.66 -9.46 7.43
C TYR A 162 -14.68 -8.62 8.24
N LYS A 163 -13.83 -7.91 7.52
CA LYS A 163 -12.94 -6.89 8.06
C LYS A 163 -13.09 -5.64 7.21
N ALA A 164 -13.00 -4.47 7.83
CA ALA A 164 -13.12 -3.19 7.16
C ALA A 164 -11.83 -2.38 7.31
N TRP A 165 -11.36 -1.82 6.20
CA TRP A 165 -10.23 -0.90 6.17
C TRP A 165 -10.69 0.47 5.73
N ALA A 166 -10.07 1.50 6.29
CA ALA A 166 -10.30 2.87 5.90
C ALA A 166 -8.99 3.65 5.84
N LYS A 167 -8.99 4.66 4.97
CA LYS A 167 -7.89 5.60 4.80
C LYS A 167 -8.48 7.01 4.81
N PRO A 168 -7.94 7.93 5.63
CA PRO A 168 -8.32 9.32 5.51
C PRO A 168 -7.82 9.85 4.17
N LEU A 169 -8.74 10.46 3.43
CA LEU A 169 -8.41 11.27 2.28
C LEU A 169 -8.57 12.71 2.78
N GLY A 170 -7.50 13.51 2.70
CA GLY A 170 -7.56 14.91 3.11
C GLY A 170 -8.65 15.64 2.32
N SER A 171 -8.90 16.90 2.65
CA SER A 171 -9.70 17.76 1.79
C SER A 171 -8.96 18.02 0.46
N HIS A 172 -9.04 17.06 -0.46
CA HIS A 172 -8.81 17.32 -1.88
C HIS A 172 -10.16 17.69 -2.50
N PRO A 173 -10.27 18.82 -3.23
CA PRO A 173 -11.48 19.14 -3.95
C PRO A 173 -11.79 17.98 -4.89
N LEU A 174 -12.95 17.36 -4.72
CA LEU A 174 -13.52 16.49 -5.74
C LEU A 174 -13.64 17.32 -7.02
N GLY A 175 -12.71 17.10 -7.96
CA GLY A 175 -12.76 17.57 -9.34
C GLY A 175 -13.18 19.03 -9.57
N SER A 176 -12.19 19.91 -9.83
CA SER A 176 -12.38 20.93 -10.85
C SER A 176 -12.42 20.26 -12.22
N HIS A 177 -13.44 19.45 -12.49
CA HIS A 177 -13.90 19.31 -13.85
C HIS A 177 -14.61 20.62 -14.14
N SER A 178 -14.01 21.46 -15.00
CA SER A 178 -14.76 22.53 -15.63
C SER A 178 -15.99 21.89 -16.24
N ALA A 179 -17.16 22.07 -15.61
CA ALA A 179 -18.41 21.95 -16.32
C ALA A 179 -18.30 22.96 -17.45
N GLY A 180 -17.95 22.48 -18.64
CA GLY A 180 -18.02 23.30 -19.83
C GLY A 180 -19.43 23.83 -19.90
N SER A 181 -19.58 25.14 -19.73
CA SER A 181 -20.84 25.83 -19.93
C SER A 181 -21.24 25.62 -21.39
N HIS A 182 -22.02 24.58 -21.66
CA HIS A 182 -22.81 24.52 -22.88
C HIS A 182 -23.99 25.46 -22.64
N SER A 183 -23.87 26.67 -23.19
CA SER A 183 -25.00 27.57 -23.38
C SER A 183 -26.02 26.84 -24.26
N ALA A 184 -27.07 26.30 -23.65
CA ALA A 184 -28.27 25.92 -24.37
C ALA A 184 -28.91 27.19 -24.91
N GLY A 185 -28.69 27.48 -26.20
CA GLY A 185 -29.51 28.44 -26.92
C GLY A 185 -30.89 27.82 -27.11
N SER A 186 -31.88 28.27 -26.34
CA SER A 186 -33.28 28.05 -26.66
C SER A 186 -33.78 29.20 -27.52
N HIS A 187 -33.95 28.91 -28.80
CA HIS A 187 -34.93 29.57 -29.66
C HIS A 187 -36.31 29.52 -29.00
N SER A 188 -37.01 30.65 -28.98
CA SER A 188 -38.47 30.70 -28.90
C SER A 188 -38.93 31.82 -29.83
N GLY A 189 -39.83 31.46 -30.75
CA GLY A 189 -40.48 32.36 -31.70
C GLY A 189 -41.56 33.23 -31.07
#